data_AF-A0AAU2YMJ4-F1
#
_entry.id   AF-A0AAU2YMJ4-F1
#
_cell.length_a   1.000
_cell.length_b   1.000
_cell.length_c   1.000
_cell.angle_alpha   90.00
_cell.angle_beta   90.00
_cell.angle_gamma   90.00
#
_symmetry.space_group_name_H-M   'P 1'
#
loop_
_entity.id
_entity.type
_entity.pdbx_description
1 polymer ?
#
loop_
_entity_poly.entity_id
_entity_poly.type
_entity_poly.pdbx_seq_one_letter_code
_entity_poly.pdbx_strand_id
1 'polypeptide(L)' 'MADALTWTRAAPEGETGPGPWIEIAFGEGDDLVHLRETSDPENVVTTTRSKWEAFAKGVRAGEFDHFAEPAG' A
#
# COMPACT_ATOMS: atom_id res chain seq x y z
N MET A 1 -19.85 -13.86 6.00
CA MET A 1 -18.77 -14.10 5.03
C MET A 1 -17.84 -12.93 5.19
N ALA A 2 -16.52 -13.13 5.32
CA ALA A 2 -15.60 -12.00 5.40
C ALA A 2 -15.77 -11.14 4.15
N ASP A 3 -15.97 -9.83 4.34
CA ASP A 3 -16.15 -8.87 3.26
C ASP A 3 -15.01 -9.01 2.25
N ALA A 4 -15.38 -9.07 0.97
CA ALA A 4 -14.41 -9.26 -0.09
C ALA A 4 -13.66 -7.94 -0.32
N LEU A 5 -12.39 -7.90 0.10
CA LEU A 5 -11.54 -6.73 -0.10
C LEU A 5 -11.32 -6.45 -1.60
N THR A 6 -11.57 -5.21 -2.01
CA THR A 6 -11.25 -4.74 -3.37
C THR A 6 -9.84 -4.15 -3.37
N TRP A 7 -8.92 -4.86 -4.01
CA TRP A 7 -7.50 -4.49 -4.07
C TRP A 7 -7.21 -3.58 -5.27
N THR A 8 -6.53 -2.47 -5.00
CA THR A 8 -6.02 -1.55 -6.03
C THR A 8 -4.50 -1.64 -6.07
N ARG A 9 -3.96 -2.01 -7.23
CA ARG A 9 -2.51 -2.12 -7.45
C ARG A 9 -1.90 -0.74 -7.75
N ALA A 10 -0.90 -0.35 -6.97
CA ALA A 10 -0.11 0.86 -7.18
C ALA A 10 1.07 0.56 -8.14
N ALA A 11 0.76 0.45 -9.43
CA ALA A 11 1.75 0.25 -10.49
C ALA A 11 1.57 1.32 -11.59
N PRO A 12 2.63 1.67 -12.34
CA PRO A 12 2.50 2.53 -13.51
C PRO A 12 1.53 1.97 -14.55
N GLU A 13 0.90 2.86 -15.32
CA GLU A 13 -0.04 2.47 -16.36
C GLU A 13 0.64 1.58 -17.41
N GLY A 14 0.00 0.46 -17.76
CA GLY A 14 0.51 -0.48 -18.76
C GLY A 14 1.49 -1.53 -18.24
N GLU A 15 1.97 -1.43 -16.99
CA GLU A 15 2.82 -2.47 -16.42
C GLU A 15 2.05 -3.73 -16.05
N THR A 16 2.62 -4.88 -16.40
CA THR A 16 2.06 -6.22 -16.18
C THR A 16 3.04 -7.09 -15.39
N GLY A 17 2.55 -8.19 -14.82
CA GLY A 17 3.38 -9.07 -13.98
C GLY A 17 3.48 -8.63 -12.51
N PRO A 18 4.27 -9.38 -11.71
CA PRO A 18 4.24 -9.27 -10.26
C PRO A 18 4.92 -8.00 -9.73
N GLY A 19 6.07 -7.59 -10.29
CA GLY A 19 6.82 -6.37 -9.94
C GLY A 19 7.01 -6.11 -8.43
N PRO A 20 7.61 -4.97 -8.06
CA PRO A 20 7.70 -4.53 -6.66
C PRO A 20 6.44 -3.74 -6.26
N TRP A 21 5.27 -4.14 -6.75
CA TRP A 21 4.04 -3.35 -6.61
C TRP A 21 3.35 -3.63 -5.28
N ILE A 22 2.86 -2.56 -4.65
CA ILE A 22 1.99 -2.65 -3.48
C ILE A 22 0.53 -2.65 -3.94
N GLU A 23 -0.28 -3.52 -3.37
CA GLU A 23 -1.73 -3.49 -3.49
C GLU A 23 -2.36 -2.96 -2.19
N ILE A 24 -3.40 -2.15 -2.34
CA ILE A 24 -4.08 -1.48 -1.23
C ILE A 24 -5.57 -1.80 -1.29
N ALA A 25 -6.16 -2.17 -0.15
CA ALA A 25 -7.60 -2.33 -0.01
C ALA A 25 -8.12 -1.59 1.24
N PHE A 26 -9.30 -1.03 1.13
CA PHE A 26 -10.02 -0.41 2.25
C PHE A 26 -11.09 -1.38 2.74
N GLY A 27 -11.15 -1.61 4.06
CA GLY A 27 -12.22 -2.40 4.66
C GLY A 27 -13.57 -1.74 4.43
N GLU A 28 -14.57 -2.52 4.06
CA GLU A 28 -15.95 -2.04 3.93
C GLU A 28 -16.62 -2.11 5.30
N GLY A 29 -17.04 -0.97 5.83
CA GLY A 29 -17.69 -0.90 7.15
C GLY A 29 -16.75 -0.82 8.36
N ASP A 30 -15.43 -0.78 8.15
CA ASP A 30 -14.43 -0.56 9.19
C ASP A 30 -13.41 0.53 8.81
N ASP A 31 -12.53 0.87 9.76
CA ASP A 31 -11.50 1.91 9.60
C ASP A 31 -10.13 1.33 9.22
N LEU A 32 -10.07 0.13 8.66
CA LEU A 32 -8.83 -0.56 8.33
C LEU A 32 -8.41 -0.33 6.88
N VAL A 33 -7.09 -0.29 6.70
CA VAL A 33 -6.43 -0.26 5.41
C VAL A 33 -5.47 -1.44 5.37
N HIS A 34 -5.59 -2.24 4.32
CA HIS A 34 -4.79 -3.44 4.11
C HIS A 34 -3.80 -3.19 2.97
N LEU A 35 -2.55 -3.60 3.19
CA LEU A 35 -1.46 -3.49 2.24
C LEU A 35 -0.81 -4.85 2.06
N ARG A 36 -0.44 -5.19 0.84
CA ARG A 36 0.34 -6.39 0.52
C ARG A 36 1.22 -6.17 -0.70
N GLU A 37 2.24 -6.97 -0.86
CA GLU A 37 2.99 -7.01 -2.11
C GLU A 37 2.24 -7.85 -3.15
N THR A 38 2.25 -7.42 -4.41
CA THR A 38 1.67 -8.18 -5.52
C THR A 38 2.37 -9.53 -5.68
N SER A 39 3.67 -9.60 -5.36
CA SER A 39 4.48 -10.82 -5.41
C SER A 39 4.26 -11.75 -4.21
N ASP A 40 3.69 -11.26 -3.10
CA ASP A 40 3.49 -12.01 -1.84
C ASP A 40 2.11 -11.72 -1.22
N PRO A 41 1.01 -12.16 -1.87
CA PRO A 41 -0.35 -11.72 -1.53
C PRO A 41 -0.88 -12.25 -0.19
N GLU A 42 -0.18 -13.20 0.44
CA GLU A 42 -0.55 -13.77 1.74
C GLU A 42 -0.04 -12.93 2.91
N ASN A 43 0.99 -12.10 2.70
CA ASN A 43 1.57 -11.25 3.72
C ASN A 43 0.88 -9.88 3.74
N VAL A 44 -0.21 -9.80 4.51
CA VAL A 44 -1.03 -8.59 4.63
C VAL A 44 -0.66 -7.80 5.88
N VAL A 45 -0.20 -6.57 5.67
CA VAL A 45 -0.05 -5.57 6.72
C VAL A 45 -1.35 -4.78 6.85
N THR A 46 -1.83 -4.60 8.09
CA THR A 46 -3.06 -3.86 8.37
C THR A 46 -2.77 -2.63 9.22
N THR A 47 -3.32 -1.49 8.83
CA THR A 47 -3.26 -0.22 9.57
C THR A 47 -4.65 0.40 9.64
N THR A 48 -4.77 1.57 10.29
CA THR A 48 -6.02 2.34 10.31
C THR A 48 -6.02 3.43 9.25
N ARG A 49 -7.20 3.90 8.85
CA ARG A 49 -7.36 4.98 7.87
C ARG A 49 -6.63 6.24 8.32
N SER A 50 -6.76 6.64 9.58
CA SER A 50 -6.07 7.83 10.10
C SER A 50 -4.54 7.73 10.01
N LYS A 51 -3.97 6.53 10.28
CA LYS A 51 -2.52 6.31 10.14
C LYS A 51 -2.10 6.31 8.67
N TRP A 52 -2.91 5.71 7.80
CA TRP A 52 -2.67 5.70 6.36
C TRP A 52 -2.68 7.13 5.77
N GLU A 53 -3.63 7.97 6.16
CA GLU A 53 -3.69 9.36 5.71
C GLU A 53 -2.49 10.18 6.18
N ALA A 54 -2.07 10.01 7.44
CA ALA A 54 -0.87 10.65 7.96
C ALA A 54 0.39 10.20 7.20
N PHE A 55 0.52 8.89 6.95
CA PHE A 55 1.62 8.34 6.15
C PHE A 55 1.65 8.91 4.73
N ALA A 56 0.52 8.89 4.02
CA ALA A 56 0.42 9.41 2.66
C ALA A 56 0.74 10.90 2.58
N LYS A 57 0.37 11.68 3.60
CA LYS A 57 0.75 13.09 3.70
C LYS A 57 2.26 13.25 3.84
N GLY A 58 2.90 12.45 4.68
CA GLY A 58 4.35 12.53 4.87
C GLY A 58 5.16 12.11 3.64
N VAL A 59 4.71 11.07 2.93
CA VAL A 59 5.29 10.70 1.62
C VAL A 59 5.25 11.86 0.65
N ARG A 60 4.09 12.53 0.52
CA ARG A 60 3.94 13.69 -0.38
C ARG A 60 4.74 14.92 0.04
N ALA A 61 5.04 15.05 1.34
CA ALA A 61 5.87 16.11 1.87
C ALA A 61 7.38 15.83 1.72
N GLY A 62 7.76 14.68 1.17
CA GLY A 62 9.16 14.27 1.02
C GLY A 62 9.81 13.83 2.33
N GLU A 63 9.01 13.50 3.36
CA GLU A 63 9.55 13.07 4.66
C GLU A 63 10.42 11.81 4.55
N PHE A 64 10.29 11.02 3.49
CA PHE A 64 10.96 9.74 3.31
C PHE A 64 12.00 9.72 2.17
N ASP A 65 12.25 10.84 1.49
CA ASP A 65 13.14 10.88 0.32
C ASP A 65 14.58 10.47 0.64
N HIS A 66 15.02 10.68 1.89
CA HIS A 66 16.33 10.30 2.40
C HIS A 66 16.54 8.78 2.54
N PHE A 67 15.48 7.96 2.41
CA PHE A 67 15.59 6.49 2.38
C PHE A 67 15.79 5.94 0.96
N ALA A 68 15.65 6.76 -0.08
CA ALA A 68 15.82 6.35 -1.47
C ALA A 68 17.27 6.47 -1.97
N GLU A 69 18.17 7.04 -1.16
CA GLU A 69 19.58 7.15 -1.52
C GLU A 69 20.25 5.77 -1.40
N PRO A 70 20.90 5.26 -2.46
CA PRO A 70 21.71 4.06 -2.33
C PRO A 70 22.85 4.37 -1.36
N ALA A 71 23.03 3.51 -0.35
CA ALA A 71 24.30 3.47 0.37
C ALA A 71 25.39 3.22 -0.68
N GLY A 72 26.24 4.23 -0.90
CA GLY A 72 27.38 4.14 -1.82
C GLY A 72 28.38 3.06 -1.43
#